data_AF-A0A916B3F8-F1
#
_entry.id   AF-A0A916B3F8-F1
#
_cell.length_a   1.000
_cell.length_b   1.000
_cell.length_c   1.000
_cell.angle_alpha   90.00
_cell.angle_beta   90.00
_cell.angle_gamma   90.00
#
_symmetry.space_group_name_H-M   'P 1'
#
loop_
_entity.id
_entity.type
_entity.pdbx_description
1 polymer ?
#
loop_
_entity_poly.entity_id
_entity_poly.type
_entity_poly.pdbx_seq_one_letter_code
_entity_poly.pdbx_strand_id
1 'polypeptide(L)' 'MQKIKPQGNGSVCPACGYRDGFHVAIDRADDSERDRIHLICPACHQHFDPGWDIAVRKRP' A
#
# COMPACT_ATOMS: atom_id res chain seq x y z
N MET A 1 -4.66 0.38 -10.50
CA MET A 1 -4.10 -0.43 -9.40
C MET A 1 -4.51 -1.87 -9.52
N GLN A 2 -3.61 -2.80 -9.16
CA GLN A 2 -3.96 -4.20 -8.97
C GLN A 2 -4.39 -4.43 -7.51
N LYS A 3 -5.52 -5.11 -7.28
CA LYS A 3 -5.92 -5.55 -5.93
C LYS A 3 -5.07 -6.75 -5.55
N ILE A 4 -4.46 -6.73 -4.37
CA ILE A 4 -3.70 -7.88 -3.86
C ILE A 4 -4.28 -8.37 -2.54
N LYS A 5 -4.36 -9.69 -2.39
CA LYS A 5 -4.44 -10.33 -1.09
C LYS A 5 -3.02 -10.75 -0.71
N PRO A 6 -2.39 -10.14 0.30
CA PRO A 6 -1.09 -10.60 0.75
C PRO A 6 -1.22 -12.06 1.22
N GLN A 7 -0.46 -12.96 0.59
CA GLN A 7 -0.34 -14.36 0.99
C GLN A 7 1.10 -14.62 1.45
N GLY A 8 1.28 -15.26 2.60
CA GLY A 8 2.59 -15.43 3.25
C GLY A 8 3.07 -14.18 3.99
N ASN A 9 4.38 -13.95 4.08
CA ASN A 9 5.00 -12.89 4.89
C ASN A 9 4.75 -11.45 4.36
N GLY A 10 3.96 -11.26 3.30
CA GLY A 10 3.61 -9.92 2.78
C GLY A 10 4.77 -9.11 2.18
N SER A 11 6.01 -9.61 2.22
CA SER A 11 7.21 -8.90 1.75
C SER A 11 7.57 -9.14 0.29
N VAL A 12 6.82 -10.00 -0.43
CA VAL A 12 7.15 -10.44 -1.80
C VAL A 12 6.23 -9.80 -2.83
N CYS A 13 6.80 -9.20 -3.87
CA CYS A 13 6.08 -8.67 -5.02
C CYS A 13 5.46 -9.80 -5.86
N PRO A 14 4.13 -9.87 -6.02
CA PRO A 14 3.50 -10.93 -6.80
C PRO A 14 3.72 -10.77 -8.32
N ALA A 15 4.16 -9.59 -8.78
CA ALA A 15 4.39 -9.34 -10.20
C ALA A 15 5.80 -9.72 -10.67
N CYS A 16 6.83 -9.51 -9.83
CA CYS A 16 8.23 -9.72 -10.24
C CYS A 16 9.07 -10.54 -9.23
N GLY A 17 8.52 -10.91 -8.08
CA GLY A 17 9.21 -11.74 -7.09
C GLY A 17 10.19 -11.02 -6.17
N TYR A 18 10.30 -9.68 -6.24
CA TYR A 18 11.11 -8.87 -5.30
C TYR A 18 10.73 -9.15 -3.84
N ARG A 19 11.69 -9.24 -2.90
CA ARG A 19 11.46 -9.80 -1.54
C ARG A 19 11.75 -8.85 -0.37
N ASP A 20 12.24 -7.65 -0.65
CA ASP A 20 12.68 -6.67 0.37
C ASP A 20 11.58 -5.64 0.70
N GLY A 21 10.30 -6.03 0.57
CA GLY A 21 9.16 -5.18 0.91
C GLY A 21 8.77 -4.17 -0.18
N PHE A 22 8.02 -3.13 0.22
CA PHE A 22 7.39 -2.16 -0.68
C PHE A 22 7.56 -0.74 -0.17
N HIS A 23 7.59 0.23 -1.09
CA HIS A 23 7.35 1.63 -0.74
C HIS A 23 5.87 1.82 -0.40
N VAL A 24 5.59 2.66 0.59
CA VAL A 24 4.24 2.99 1.03
C VAL A 24 3.90 4.39 0.56
N ALA A 25 2.80 4.51 -0.17
CA ALA A 25 2.21 5.79 -0.53
C ALA A 25 0.87 5.96 0.22
N ILE A 26 0.61 7.19 0.66
CA ILE A 26 -0.58 7.58 1.40
C ILE A 26 -1.36 8.53 0.50
N ASP A 27 -2.58 8.15 0.15
CA ASP A 27 -3.52 8.99 -0.59
C ASP A 27 -4.49 9.62 0.42
N ARG A 28 -4.38 10.94 0.57
CA ARG A 28 -5.29 11.72 1.43
C ARG A 28 -6.58 11.98 0.68
N ALA A 29 -7.69 11.50 1.22
CA ALA A 29 -8.99 11.95 0.76
C ALA A 29 -9.30 13.31 1.42
N ASP A 30 -9.51 14.35 0.61
CA ASP A 30 -9.72 15.76 1.03
C ASP A 30 -10.70 15.95 2.20
N ASP A 31 -11.68 15.06 2.37
CA ASP A 31 -12.78 15.18 3.35
C ASP A 31 -12.91 13.98 4.31
N SER A 32 -11.95 13.06 4.34
CA SER A 32 -12.09 11.80 5.09
C SER A 32 -11.18 11.75 6.32
N GLU A 33 -11.69 11.24 7.45
CA GLU A 33 -10.87 10.87 8.63
C GLU A 33 -9.94 9.67 8.36
N ARG A 34 -9.92 9.19 7.11
CA ARG A 34 -9.24 7.98 6.67
C ARG A 34 -8.42 8.27 5.42
N ASP A 35 -7.13 7.98 5.50
CA ASP A 35 -6.24 7.96 4.33
C ASP A 35 -6.11 6.54 3.79
N ARG A 36 -5.94 6.42 2.47
CA ARG A 36 -5.77 5.12 1.82
C ARG A 36 -4.29 4.81 1.64
N ILE A 37 -3.92 3.55 1.87
CA ILE A 37 -2.55 3.08 1.70
C ILE A 37 -2.40 2.32 0.38
N HIS A 38 -1.34 2.65 -0.35
CA HIS A 38 -0.90 1.93 -1.54
C HIS A 38 0.53 1.41 -1.36
N LEU A 39 0.78 0.22 -1.90
CA LEU A 39 2.10 -0.40 -1.91
C LEU A 39 2.70 -0.31 -3.30
N ILE A 40 3.97 0.06 -3.40
CA ILE A 40 4.69 0.24 -4.66
C ILE A 40 5.92 -0.65 -4.63
N CYS A 41 6.05 -1.55 -5.61
CA CYS A 41 7.25 -2.38 -5.71
C CYS A 41 8.44 -1.53 -6.22
N PRO A 42 9.59 -1.50 -5.52
CA PRO A 42 10.75 -0.71 -5.97
C PRO A 42 11.42 -1.29 -7.23
N ALA A 43 11.23 -2.58 -7.52
CA ALA A 43 11.88 -3.22 -8.67
C ALA A 43 11.10 -3.05 -9.97
N CYS A 44 9.77 -3.24 -9.94
CA CYS A 44 8.92 -3.15 -11.14
C CYS A 44 7.99 -1.94 -11.17
N HIS A 45 8.00 -1.10 -10.12
CA HIS A 45 7.15 0.08 -9.95
C HIS A 45 5.64 -0.19 -9.99
N GLN A 46 5.23 -1.45 -9.86
CA GLN A 46 3.81 -1.77 -9.88
C GLN A 46 3.12 -1.32 -8.58
N HIS A 47 1.95 -0.71 -8.74
CA HIS A 47 1.10 -0.26 -7.64
C HIS A 47 0.08 -1.32 -7.25
N PHE A 48 0.00 -1.56 -5.95
CA PHE A 48 -0.89 -2.51 -5.34
C PHE A 48 -1.77 -1.84 -4.30
N ASP A 49 -3.04 -2.21 -4.31
CA ASP A 49 -4.02 -1.78 -3.33
C ASP A 49 -4.36 -2.96 -2.40
N PRO A 50 -3.86 -2.95 -1.15
CA PRO A 50 -4.20 -3.96 -0.16
C PRO A 50 -5.59 -3.73 0.49
N GLY A 51 -6.27 -2.63 0.15
CA GLY A 51 -7.55 -2.25 0.77
C GLY A 51 -7.39 -1.80 2.22
N TRP A 52 -6.27 -1.16 2.55
CA TRP A 52 -6.00 -0.63 3.88
C TRP A 52 -6.34 0.84 3.95
N ASP A 53 -7.09 1.19 5.00
CA ASP A 53 -7.37 2.56 5.40
C ASP A 53 -6.72 2.82 6.76
N ILE A 54 -6.05 3.96 6.90
CA ILE A 54 -5.50 4.41 8.18
C ILE A 54 -6.32 5.57 8.73
N ALA A 55 -6.65 5.51 10.02
CA ALA A 55 -7.29 6.64 10.69
C ALA A 55 -6.26 7.73 10.94
N VAL A 56 -6.52 8.94 10.46
CA VAL A 56 -5.64 10.08 10.68
C VAL A 56 -6.07 10.80 11.95
N ARG A 57 -5.25 10.72 13.01
CA ARG A 57 -5.52 11.52 14.20
C ARG A 57 -5.14 12.97 13.93
N LYS A 58 -6.14 13.86 13.90
CA LYS A 58 -5.89 15.32 13.93
C LYS A 58 -5.20 15.64 15.26
N ARG A 59 -3.96 16.15 15.19
CA ARG A 59 -3.24 16.63 16.37
C ARG A 59 -3.96 17.91 16.84
N PRO A 60 -4.33 18.02 18.13
CA PRO A 60 -5.02 19.20 18.66
C PRO A 60 -4.15 20.46 18.58
#